data_AF-A0A2E7AVH0-F1
#
_entry.id   AF-A0A2E7AVH0-F1
#
_cell.length_a   1.000
_cell.length_b   1.000
_cell.length_c   1.000
_cell.angle_alpha   90.00
_cell.angle_beta   90.00
_cell.angle_gamma   90.00
#
_symmetry.space_group_name_H-M   'P 1'
#
loop_
_entity.id
_entity.type
_entity.pdbx_description
1 polymer ?
#
loop_
_entity_poly.entity_id
_entity_poly.type
_entity_poly.pdbx_seq_one_letter_code
_entity_poly.pdbx_strand_id
1 'polypeptide(L)'
;MSLIYRWLRRPSFMDIQIEKHVPIPKRTKIPDLPLAEMEIGDSFVAPINASEQTEVRALRQRISRWQRDRLPVRFSVVRDGEQMRVFRIA
;
A
#
# COMPACT_ATOMS: atom_id res chain seq x y z
N MET A 1 -2.95 25.68 52.52
CA MET A 1 -2.16 24.80 51.62
C MET A 1 -3.14 23.96 50.82
N SER A 2 -3.38 24.36 49.57
CA SER A 2 -4.29 23.71 48.61
C SER A 2 -3.46 22.87 47.65
N LEU A 3 -3.93 21.66 47.26
CA LEU A 3 -3.45 20.74 46.20
C LEU A 3 -4.02 19.33 46.56
N ILE A 4 -4.71 18.51 45.77
CA ILE A 4 -4.87 18.31 44.32
C ILE A 4 -6.19 17.53 44.11
N TYR A 5 -7.14 18.06 43.34
CA TYR A 5 -8.22 17.24 42.77
C TYR A 5 -7.69 16.56 41.51
N ARG A 6 -7.40 15.26 41.61
CA ARG A 6 -6.95 14.40 40.52
C ARG A 6 -8.15 14.03 39.63
N TRP A 7 -8.38 14.82 38.58
CA TRP A 7 -9.38 14.53 37.56
C TRP A 7 -8.99 13.30 36.73
N LEU A 8 -9.70 12.19 36.93
CA LEU A 8 -9.73 11.04 36.01
C LEU A 8 -10.52 11.44 34.76
N ARG A 9 -9.81 11.91 33.73
CA ARG A 9 -10.35 12.16 32.40
C ARG A 9 -10.72 10.81 31.77
N ARG A 10 -11.99 10.40 31.85
CA ARG A 10 -12.50 9.24 31.09
C ARG A 10 -12.27 9.51 29.60
N PRO A 11 -11.73 8.55 28.82
CA PRO A 11 -11.75 8.68 27.37
C PRO A 11 -13.20 8.73 26.92
N SER A 12 -13.57 9.77 26.19
CA SER A 12 -14.88 9.85 25.55
C SER A 12 -14.96 8.66 24.59
N PHE A 13 -15.98 7.82 24.77
CA PHE A 13 -16.38 6.88 23.72
C PHE A 13 -16.79 7.74 22.53
N MET A 14 -16.09 7.62 21.41
CA MET A 14 -16.52 8.23 20.17
C MET A 14 -17.66 7.39 19.61
N ASP A 15 -18.85 7.97 19.51
CA ASP A 15 -19.99 7.35 18.84
C ASP A 15 -19.70 7.25 17.34
N ILE A 16 -19.32 6.05 16.88
CA ILE A 16 -19.07 5.78 15.47
C ILE A 16 -20.44 5.64 14.79
N GLN A 17 -20.87 6.67 14.06
CA GLN A 17 -22.05 6.59 13.21
C GLN A 17 -21.71 5.91 11.89
N ILE A 18 -22.32 4.76 11.62
CA ILE A 18 -22.13 4.02 10.36
C ILE A 18 -23.04 4.63 9.29
N GLU A 19 -22.48 5.47 8.42
CA GLU A 19 -23.18 5.99 7.26
C GLU A 19 -23.42 4.88 6.23
N LYS A 20 -24.69 4.62 5.93
CA LYS A 20 -25.09 3.73 4.82
C LYS A 20 -25.15 4.59 3.56
N HIS A 21 -24.76 4.04 2.40
CA HIS A 21 -24.70 4.67 1.06
C HIS A 21 -23.37 5.33 0.64
N VAL A 22 -22.25 5.04 1.32
CA VAL A 22 -20.93 5.40 0.78
C VAL A 22 -20.67 4.59 -0.51
N PRO A 23 -20.36 5.25 -1.65
CA PRO A 23 -20.12 4.55 -2.90
C PRO A 23 -18.94 3.58 -2.75
N ILE A 24 -19.10 2.36 -3.26
CA ILE A 24 -18.07 1.32 -3.17
C ILE A 24 -16.84 1.78 -3.96
N PRO A 25 -15.63 1.77 -3.38
CA PRO A 25 -14.43 2.15 -4.09
C PRO A 25 -14.24 1.22 -5.30
N LYS A 26 -14.08 1.82 -6.47
CA LYS A 26 -13.78 1.08 -7.71
C LYS A 26 -12.46 0.33 -7.53
N ARG A 27 -12.46 -0.97 -7.79
CA ARG A 27 -11.25 -1.79 -7.74
C ARG A 27 -10.38 -1.47 -8.97
N THR A 28 -9.21 -0.90 -8.74
CA THR A 28 -8.17 -0.79 -9.77
C THR A 28 -7.67 -2.19 -10.10
N LYS A 29 -7.93 -2.66 -11.33
CA LYS A 29 -7.41 -3.93 -11.84
C LYS A 29 -5.98 -3.70 -12.33
N ILE A 30 -5.01 -4.20 -11.60
CA ILE A 30 -3.63 -4.28 -12.09
C ILE A 30 -3.48 -5.61 -12.83
N PRO A 31 -2.89 -5.63 -14.03
CA PRO A 31 -2.59 -6.86 -14.74
C PRO A 31 -1.67 -7.78 -13.92
N ASP A 32 -1.61 -9.05 -14.29
CA ASP A 32 -0.70 -9.99 -13.65
C ASP A 32 0.75 -9.61 -13.90
N LEU A 33 1.56 -9.71 -12.85
CA LEU A 33 2.95 -9.28 -12.82
C LEU A 33 3.82 -10.54 -12.75
N PRO A 34 4.91 -10.64 -13.53
CA PRO A 34 5.77 -11.83 -13.58
C PRO A 34 6.71 -11.94 -12.37
N LEU A 35 6.22 -11.65 -11.15
CA LEU A 35 7.04 -11.57 -9.94
C LEU A 35 7.72 -12.91 -9.57
N ALA A 36 7.11 -14.04 -9.94
CA ALA A 36 7.63 -15.36 -9.62
C ALA A 36 8.80 -15.80 -10.51
N GLU A 37 8.91 -15.23 -11.70
CA GLU A 37 9.88 -15.61 -12.73
C GLU A 37 11.15 -14.74 -12.71
N MET A 38 11.18 -13.71 -11.85
CA MET A 38 12.29 -12.76 -11.78
C MET A 38 13.47 -13.28 -10.95
N GLU A 39 14.66 -13.24 -11.53
CA GLU A 39 15.93 -13.44 -10.85
C GLU A 39 16.46 -12.15 -10.22
N ILE A 40 17.39 -12.26 -9.26
CA ILE A 40 17.99 -11.09 -8.61
C ILE A 40 18.75 -10.27 -9.66
N GLY A 41 18.43 -8.97 -9.76
CA GLY A 41 18.97 -8.09 -10.79
C GLY A 41 18.01 -7.83 -11.96
N ASP A 42 16.98 -8.66 -12.11
CA ASP A 42 15.97 -8.44 -13.14
C ASP A 42 15.12 -7.21 -12.86
N SER A 43 14.66 -6.58 -13.94
CA SER A 43 13.67 -5.52 -13.88
C SER A 43 12.67 -5.64 -15.02
N PHE A 44 11.43 -5.25 -14.74
CA PHE A 44 10.41 -5.09 -15.76
C PHE A 44 9.67 -3.77 -15.58
N VAL A 45 9.11 -3.27 -16.67
CA VAL A 45 8.27 -2.07 -16.66
C VAL A 45 6.83 -2.52 -16.44
N ALA A 46 6.22 -2.04 -15.36
CA ALA A 46 4.82 -2.31 -15.07
C ALA A 46 3.96 -1.43 -15.98
N PRO A 47 2.94 -2.01 -16.66
CA PRO A 47 2.04 -1.29 -17.56
C PRO A 47 1.00 -0.49 -16.76
N ILE A 48 1.48 0.45 -15.92
CA ILE A 48 0.66 1.37 -15.14
C ILE A 48 1.13 2.80 -15.40
N ASN A 49 0.21 3.75 -15.29
CA ASN A 49 0.52 5.16 -15.42
C ASN A 49 1.10 5.68 -14.10
N ALA A 50 2.36 6.11 -14.11
CA ALA A 50 3.04 6.68 -12.95
C ALA A 50 2.42 8.00 -12.47
N SER A 51 1.67 8.69 -13.33
CA SER A 51 0.93 9.90 -12.96
C SER A 51 -0.34 9.56 -12.17
N GLU A 52 -0.87 8.35 -12.32
CA GLU A 52 -2.07 7.92 -11.61
C GLU A 52 -1.74 7.32 -10.25
N GLN A 53 -1.90 8.14 -9.21
CA GLN A 53 -1.57 7.75 -7.83
C GLN A 53 -2.29 6.48 -7.37
N THR A 54 -3.52 6.26 -7.85
CA THR A 54 -4.31 5.08 -7.50
C THR A 54 -3.67 3.79 -8.03
N GLU A 55 -3.15 3.81 -9.26
CA GLU A 55 -2.47 2.66 -9.86
C GLU A 55 -1.12 2.40 -9.20
N VAL A 56 -0.34 3.46 -8.95
CA VAL A 56 0.94 3.35 -8.24
C VAL A 56 0.75 2.77 -6.84
N ARG A 57 -0.28 3.23 -6.11
CA ARG A 57 -0.60 2.72 -4.77
C ARG A 57 -0.98 1.24 -4.82
N ALA A 58 -1.82 0.86 -5.79
CA ALA A 58 -2.24 -0.53 -5.94
C ALA A 58 -1.06 -1.44 -6.32
N LEU A 59 -0.12 -0.98 -7.16
CA LEU A 59 1.09 -1.75 -7.55
C LEU A 59 1.97 -2.02 -6.33
N ARG A 60 2.28 -0.96 -5.57
CA ARG A 60 3.07 -1.07 -4.33
C ARG A 60 2.42 -2.01 -3.32
N GLN A 61 1.09 -1.94 -3.18
CA GLN A 61 0.35 -2.81 -2.27
C GLN A 61 0.41 -4.28 -2.72
N ARG A 62 0.27 -4.54 -4.03
CA ARG A 62 0.35 -5.90 -4.58
C ARG A 62 1.73 -6.50 -4.35
N ILE A 63 2.79 -5.76 -4.65
CA ILE A 63 4.18 -6.17 -4.44
C ILE A 63 4.45 -6.42 -2.95
N SER A 64 4.05 -5.50 -2.07
CA SER A 64 4.22 -5.65 -0.62
C SER A 64 3.52 -6.89 -0.06
N ARG A 65 2.30 -7.21 -0.53
CA ARG A 65 1.59 -8.45 -0.15
C ARG A 65 2.36 -9.68 -0.63
N TRP A 66 2.75 -9.69 -1.90
CA TRP A 66 3.48 -10.81 -2.48
C TRP A 66 4.79 -11.10 -1.74
N GLN A 67 5.55 -10.05 -1.38
CA GLN A 67 6.80 -10.14 -0.61
C GLN A 67 6.59 -10.71 0.78
N ARG A 68 5.53 -10.28 1.48
CA ARG A 68 5.21 -10.75 2.84
C ARG A 68 5.04 -12.26 2.89
N ASP A 69 4.42 -12.82 1.86
CA ASP A 69 4.13 -14.24 1.77
C ASP A 69 5.37 -15.08 1.36
N ARG A 70 6.47 -14.44 0.91
CA ARG A 70 7.60 -15.11 0.25
C ARG A 70 8.97 -14.58 0.70
N LEU A 71 9.14 -14.25 1.98
CA LEU A 71 10.46 -13.90 2.51
C LEU A 71 11.49 -15.01 2.19
N PRO A 72 12.73 -14.66 1.82
CA PRO A 72 13.37 -13.34 1.90
C PRO A 72 13.18 -12.42 0.67
N VAL A 73 12.27 -12.73 -0.26
CA VAL A 73 12.07 -11.98 -1.50
C VAL A 73 11.79 -10.48 -1.26
N ARG A 74 12.59 -9.64 -1.90
CA ARG A 74 12.49 -8.20 -1.99
C ARG A 74 12.40 -7.65 -3.42
N PHE A 75 11.53 -6.65 -3.58
CA PHE A 75 11.40 -5.85 -4.78
C PHE A 75 11.55 -4.36 -4.46
N SER A 76 12.03 -3.58 -5.43
CA SER A 76 12.03 -2.12 -5.42
C SER A 76 11.16 -1.59 -6.55
N VAL A 77 10.43 -0.49 -6.32
CA VAL A 77 9.53 0.11 -7.31
C VAL A 77 9.92 1.56 -7.51
N VAL A 78 10.39 1.90 -8.71
CA VAL A 78 10.94 3.21 -9.07
C VAL A 78 10.15 3.79 -10.24
N ARG A 79 10.04 5.11 -10.30
CA ARG A 79 9.42 5.79 -11.43
C ARG A 79 10.39 5.80 -12.62
N ASP A 80 9.90 5.40 -13.79
CA ASP A 80 10.63 5.39 -15.05
C ASP A 80 9.80 6.16 -16.10
N GLY A 81 9.96 7.49 -16.11
CA GLY A 81 9.15 8.40 -16.93
C GLY A 81 7.66 8.39 -16.56
N GLU A 82 6.84 7.98 -17.52
CA GLU A 82 5.37 7.85 -17.38
C GLU A 82 4.94 6.51 -16.78
N GLN A 83 5.88 5.58 -16.55
CA GLN A 83 5.60 4.24 -16.05
C GLN A 83 6.35 3.97 -14.74
N MET A 84 6.07 2.81 -14.14
CA MET A 84 6.76 2.34 -12.95
C MET A 84 7.60 1.12 -13.31
N ARG A 85 8.86 1.10 -12.89
CA ARG A 85 9.75 -0.05 -13.03
C ARG A 85 9.89 -0.79 -11.72
N VAL A 86 9.84 -2.11 -11.79
CA VAL A 86 9.98 -3.00 -10.64
C VAL A 86 11.28 -3.78 -10.78
N PHE A 87 12.09 -3.78 -9.73
CA PHE A 87 13.37 -4.47 -9.65
C PHE A 87 13.32 -5.58 -8.62
N ARG A 88 13.89 -6.74 -8.92
CA ARG A 88 14.15 -7.80 -7.95
C ARG A 88 15.50 -7.54 -7.26
N ILE A 89 15.49 -7.33 -5.94
CA ILE A 89 16.69 -6.89 -5.19
C ILE A 89 17.28 -7.92 -4.22
N ALA A 90 16.51 -8.91 -3.75
CA ALA A 90 17.01 -10.01 -2.90
C ALA A 90 16.01 -11.15 -2.87
#